data_AF-A0A6V7SBC5-F1
#
_entry.id   AF-A0A6V7SBC5-F1
#
_cell.length_a   1.000
_cell.length_b   1.000
_cell.length_c   1.000
_cell.angle_alpha   90.00
_cell.angle_beta   90.00
_cell.angle_gamma   90.00
#
_symmetry.space_group_name_H-M   'P 1'
#
loop_
_entity.id
_entity.type
_entity.pdbx_description
1 polymer ?
#
loop_
_entity_poly.entity_id
_entity_poly.type
_entity_poly.pdbx_seq_one_letter_code
_entity_poly.pdbx_strand_id
1 'polypeptide(L)'
;MIWDPEHVIISIDESTISSRTKTSRKIVRVYNPNLVMILQRYKKGSKGRQKYFYALAKKAHDKTIIATTSVNVDDGNPSNKEYKNTIVESANSFKTGIDPEKDIKQGGLKKVFVNIAGYLIENIKNHIHITYIESINEHDST
;
A
#
# COMPACT_ATOMS: atom_id res chain seq x y z
N MET A 1 -7.46 -7.30 -18.03
CA MET A 1 -7.17 -5.88 -17.74
C MET A 1 -6.65 -5.82 -16.30
N ILE A 2 -5.41 -5.40 -16.06
CA ILE A 2 -4.73 -5.53 -14.73
C ILE A 2 -5.24 -4.51 -13.70
N TRP A 3 -6.00 -3.50 -14.15
CA TRP A 3 -6.51 -2.43 -13.31
C TRP A 3 -7.97 -2.15 -13.67
N ASP A 4 -8.89 -2.60 -12.83
CA ASP A 4 -10.32 -2.30 -12.89
C ASP A 4 -10.80 -1.97 -11.47
N PRO A 5 -10.78 -0.69 -11.03
CA PRO A 5 -11.10 -0.27 -9.67
C PRO A 5 -12.52 -0.66 -9.22
N GLU A 6 -13.43 -0.96 -10.15
CA GLU A 6 -14.83 -1.32 -9.87
C GLU A 6 -15.07 -2.83 -9.80
N HIS A 7 -14.19 -3.64 -10.40
CA HIS A 7 -14.26 -5.12 -10.36
C HIS A 7 -13.02 -5.77 -9.72
N VAL A 8 -12.29 -5.04 -8.86
CA VAL A 8 -10.98 -5.47 -8.33
C VAL A 8 -11.02 -6.75 -7.50
N ILE A 9 -10.30 -7.75 -8.00
CA ILE A 9 -9.53 -8.70 -7.19
C ILE A 9 -8.04 -8.39 -7.41
N ILE A 10 -7.48 -7.42 -6.69
CA ILE A 10 -6.02 -7.27 -6.55
C ILE A 10 -5.63 -8.10 -5.34
N SER A 11 -5.75 -9.41 -5.50
CA SER A 11 -5.08 -10.37 -4.64
C SER A 11 -3.73 -10.64 -5.30
N ILE A 12 -2.73 -9.79 -5.05
CA ILE A 12 -1.36 -10.24 -5.29
C ILE A 12 -1.05 -11.18 -4.13
N ASP A 13 -1.25 -12.48 -4.36
CA ASP A 13 -0.78 -13.49 -3.43
C ASP A 13 0.73 -13.63 -3.59
N GLU A 14 1.47 -12.79 -2.85
CA GLU A 14 2.93 -12.86 -2.72
C GLU A 14 3.41 -14.18 -2.08
N SER A 15 2.51 -15.12 -1.76
CA SER A 15 2.88 -16.50 -1.38
C SER A 15 3.74 -17.21 -2.42
N THR A 16 3.69 -16.77 -3.69
CA THR A 16 4.57 -17.25 -4.77
C THR A 16 6.02 -16.78 -4.64
N ILE A 17 6.29 -15.74 -3.86
CA ILE A 17 7.65 -15.18 -3.63
C ILE A 17 8.21 -15.66 -2.29
N SER A 18 7.37 -15.91 -1.28
CA SER A 18 7.81 -16.37 0.04
C SER A 18 6.71 -17.14 0.77
N SER A 19 6.98 -18.42 1.06
CA SER A 19 6.08 -19.32 1.81
C SER A 19 5.82 -18.92 3.26
N ARG A 20 6.51 -17.89 3.79
CA ARG A 20 6.45 -17.48 5.21
C ARG A 20 5.67 -16.19 5.48
N THR A 21 5.29 -15.46 4.43
CA THR A 21 4.62 -14.16 4.53
C THR A 21 3.40 -14.14 3.61
N LYS A 22 2.21 -14.00 4.20
CA LYS A 22 0.98 -13.81 3.43
C LYS A 22 0.65 -12.33 3.40
N THR A 23 0.63 -11.77 2.20
CA THR A 23 0.22 -10.38 1.96
C THR A 23 -1.24 -10.36 1.50
N SER A 24 -2.04 -9.43 2.02
CA SER A 24 -3.37 -9.14 1.47
C SER A 24 -3.49 -7.66 1.15
N ARG A 25 -4.19 -7.34 0.06
CA ARG A 25 -4.46 -5.97 -0.37
C ARG A 25 -5.96 -5.82 -0.60
N LYS A 26 -6.52 -4.70 -0.13
CA LYS A 26 -7.94 -4.36 -0.22
C LYS A 26 -8.07 -2.92 -0.68
N ILE A 27 -8.96 -2.63 -1.63
CA ILE A 27 -9.35 -1.25 -1.92
C ILE A 27 -10.32 -0.79 -0.84
N VAL A 28 -9.98 0.32 -0.18
CA VAL A 28 -10.80 0.91 0.88
C VAL A 28 -11.51 2.18 0.44
N ARG A 29 -11.09 2.79 -0.68
CA ARG A 29 -11.79 3.90 -1.33
C ARG A 29 -11.39 4.01 -2.79
N VAL A 30 -12.36 4.29 -3.66
CA VAL A 30 -12.12 4.68 -5.07
C VAL A 30 -12.34 6.18 -5.18
N TYR A 31 -11.37 6.95 -5.68
CA TYR A 31 -11.53 8.38 -5.94
C TYR A 31 -11.91 8.64 -7.40
N ASN A 32 -11.26 7.91 -8.31
CA ASN A 32 -11.56 7.91 -9.75
C ASN A 32 -10.93 6.66 -10.39
N PRO A 33 -11.15 6.40 -11.69
CA PRO A 33 -10.65 5.20 -12.36
C PRO A 33 -9.13 4.99 -12.30
N ASN A 34 -8.34 6.02 -11.98
CA ASN A 34 -6.88 5.97 -11.94
C ASN A 34 -6.30 6.22 -10.53
N LEU A 35 -7.14 6.41 -9.51
CA LEU A 35 -6.71 6.73 -8.15
C LEU A 35 -7.60 6.06 -7.12
N VAL A 36 -6.99 5.20 -6.31
CA VAL A 36 -7.66 4.48 -5.23
C VAL A 36 -6.85 4.58 -3.94
N MET A 37 -7.49 4.32 -2.81
CA MET A 37 -6.81 4.03 -1.56
C MET A 37 -6.85 2.54 -1.29
N ILE A 38 -5.71 1.99 -0.91
CA ILE A 38 -5.56 0.59 -0.53
C ILE A 38 -5.20 0.45 0.95
N LEU A 39 -5.68 -0.63 1.55
CA LEU A 39 -5.16 -1.21 2.78
C LEU A 39 -4.31 -2.42 2.38
N GLN A 40 -3.05 -2.44 2.79
CA GLN A 40 -2.20 -3.61 2.64
C GLN A 40 -1.84 -4.17 4.02
N ARG A 41 -1.96 -5.49 4.18
CA ARG A 41 -1.67 -6.22 5.41
C ARG A 41 -0.59 -7.26 5.13
N TYR A 42 0.37 -7.34 6.04
CA TYR A 42 1.40 -8.38 6.06
C TYR A 42 1.18 -9.31 7.23
N LYS A 43 0.91 -10.57 6.93
CA LYS A 43 0.84 -11.64 7.91
C LYS A 43 2.16 -12.41 7.86
N LYS A 44 3.02 -12.17 8.85
CA LYS A 44 4.16 -13.06 9.14
C LYS A 44 3.61 -14.34 9.78
N GLY A 45 4.29 -15.47 9.61
CA GLY A 45 3.95 -16.74 10.30
C GLY A 45 3.86 -16.60 11.84
N SER A 46 3.63 -17.71 12.54
CA SER A 46 3.18 -17.79 13.96
C SER A 46 3.95 -16.99 15.02
N LYS A 47 5.11 -16.38 14.71
CA LYS A 47 5.96 -15.65 15.65
C LYS A 47 6.13 -14.14 15.38
N GLY A 48 5.52 -13.57 14.33
CA GLY A 48 5.71 -12.16 13.96
C GLY A 48 4.48 -11.28 14.15
N ARG A 49 4.66 -10.05 14.65
CA ARG A 49 3.57 -9.05 14.69
C ARG A 49 3.16 -8.71 13.26
N GLN A 50 1.87 -8.85 12.98
CA GLN A 50 1.30 -8.50 11.69
C GLN A 50 1.43 -6.99 11.45
N LYS A 51 1.75 -6.59 10.24
CA LYS A 51 1.93 -5.18 9.85
C LYS A 51 0.80 -4.75 8.91
N TYR A 52 0.50 -3.47 8.85
CA TYR A 52 -0.41 -2.90 7.84
C TYR A 52 -0.03 -1.47 7.48
N PHE A 53 -0.47 -1.02 6.31
CA PHE A 53 -0.41 0.39 5.93
C PHE A 53 -1.57 0.75 5.00
N TYR A 54 -1.90 2.03 5.00
CA TYR A 54 -2.75 2.65 3.99
C TYR A 54 -1.89 3.44 3.01
N ALA A 55 -2.27 3.41 1.74
CA ALA A 55 -1.60 4.17 0.69
C ALA A 55 -2.59 4.59 -0.41
N LEU A 56 -2.31 5.72 -1.04
CA LEU A 56 -2.88 6.04 -2.34
C LEU A 56 -2.14 5.24 -3.40
N ALA A 57 -2.87 4.66 -4.35
CA ALA A 57 -2.33 4.00 -5.53
C ALA A 57 -2.86 4.72 -6.77
N LYS A 58 -1.94 5.22 -7.60
CA LYS A 58 -2.24 5.98 -8.81
C LYS A 58 -1.69 5.28 -10.05
N LYS A 59 -2.54 5.14 -11.06
CA LYS A 59 -2.16 4.78 -12.43
C LYS A 59 -1.94 6.05 -13.25
N ALA A 60 -0.83 6.15 -14.00
CA ALA A 60 -0.54 7.32 -14.84
C ALA A 60 -0.19 6.93 -16.29
N HIS A 61 -0.99 7.41 -17.26
CA HIS A 61 -0.83 7.41 -18.75
C HIS A 61 -0.29 6.12 -19.44
N ASP A 62 -0.04 6.19 -20.75
CA ASP A 62 0.16 5.05 -21.69
C ASP A 62 1.32 4.10 -21.34
N LYS A 63 2.32 4.60 -20.62
CA LYS A 63 3.29 3.75 -19.90
C LYS A 63 2.63 3.39 -18.58
N THR A 64 2.33 2.11 -18.34
CA THR A 64 1.57 1.73 -17.13
C THR A 64 2.46 1.90 -15.89
N ILE A 65 2.48 3.12 -15.34
CA ILE A 65 3.10 3.44 -14.06
C ILE A 65 2.04 3.27 -13.00
N ILE A 66 2.33 2.45 -12.00
CA ILE A 66 1.55 2.33 -10.78
C ILE A 66 2.43 2.85 -9.66
N ALA A 67 2.08 4.00 -9.09
CA ALA A 67 2.79 4.58 -7.96
C ALA A 67 1.92 4.52 -6.71
N THR A 68 2.51 4.16 -5.58
CA THR A 68 1.85 4.06 -4.28
C THR A 68 2.60 4.82 -3.22
N THR A 69 1.87 5.48 -2.32
CA THR A 69 2.47 6.26 -1.23
C THR A 69 1.53 6.36 -0.04
N SER A 70 2.07 6.27 1.18
CA SER A 70 1.31 6.45 2.41
C SER A 70 0.91 7.91 2.61
N VAL A 71 -0.27 8.09 3.20
CA VAL A 71 -0.86 9.40 3.51
C VAL A 71 -1.34 9.44 4.96
N ASN A 72 -1.74 10.62 5.44
CA ASN A 72 -2.26 10.79 6.80
C ASN A 72 -3.68 10.23 6.89
N VAL A 73 -3.80 8.98 7.36
CA VAL A 73 -5.08 8.30 7.57
C VAL A 73 -5.41 8.24 9.05
N ASP A 74 -6.56 8.82 9.39
CA ASP A 74 -7.24 8.60 10.66
C ASP A 74 -8.00 7.27 10.58
N ASP A 75 -7.43 6.26 11.21
CA ASP A 75 -7.93 4.89 11.31
C ASP A 75 -8.20 4.49 12.76
N GLY A 76 -8.32 5.45 13.68
CA GLY A 76 -8.57 5.17 15.10
C GLY A 76 -7.54 4.25 15.78
N ASN A 77 -6.40 3.99 15.14
CA ASN A 77 -5.34 3.17 15.71
C ASN A 77 -4.68 3.94 16.87
N PRO A 78 -4.48 3.32 18.04
CA PRO A 78 -4.03 4.02 19.25
C PRO A 78 -2.57 4.52 19.21
N SER A 79 -1.80 4.18 18.15
CA SER A 79 -0.43 4.65 18.03
C SER A 79 -0.39 6.14 17.69
N ASN A 80 0.37 6.90 18.48
CA ASN A 80 0.70 8.31 18.27
C ASN A 80 1.92 8.53 17.36
N LYS A 81 2.35 7.52 16.58
CA LYS A 81 3.50 7.67 15.68
C LYS A 81 3.13 8.58 14.52
N GLU A 82 3.75 9.75 14.49
CA GLU A 82 3.69 10.64 13.34
C GLU A 82 4.59 10.11 12.22
N TYR A 83 4.11 10.25 10.99
CA TYR A 83 4.85 9.90 9.79
C TYR A 83 4.89 11.12 8.87
N LYS A 84 6.07 11.40 8.33
CA LYS A 84 6.28 12.41 7.30
C LYS A 84 7.01 11.75 6.14
N ASN A 85 6.41 11.82 4.96
CA ASN A 85 7.01 11.38 3.72
C ASN A 85 8.03 12.40 3.23
N THR A 86 9.27 11.97 3.05
CA THR A 86 10.38 12.81 2.57
C THR A 86 10.62 12.72 1.06
N ILE A 87 9.99 11.76 0.38
CA ILE A 87 10.13 11.56 -1.07
C ILE A 87 8.95 12.19 -1.81
N VAL A 88 7.73 11.88 -1.36
CA VAL A 88 6.49 12.44 -1.92
C VAL A 88 5.93 13.43 -0.92
N GLU A 89 6.56 14.60 -0.80
CA GLU A 89 6.21 15.58 0.23
C GLU A 89 4.76 16.05 0.15
N SER A 90 4.20 16.10 -1.07
CA SER A 90 2.79 16.45 -1.31
C SER A 90 1.82 15.50 -0.61
N ALA A 91 2.20 14.24 -0.38
CA ALA A 91 1.38 13.26 0.34
C ALA A 91 1.11 13.66 1.80
N ASN A 92 2.00 14.45 2.41
CA ASN A 92 1.83 14.92 3.80
C ASN A 92 0.64 15.87 3.96
N SER A 93 0.23 16.55 2.89
CA SER A 93 -0.94 17.43 2.91
C SER A 93 -2.27 16.66 2.87
N PHE A 94 -2.23 15.40 2.41
CA PHE A 94 -3.43 14.60 2.23
C PHE A 94 -3.86 13.97 3.55
N LYS A 95 -5.06 14.34 4.03
CA LYS A 95 -5.67 13.81 5.25
C LYS A 95 -7.01 13.16 4.93
N THR A 96 -7.27 11.97 5.47
CA THR A 96 -8.57 11.32 5.31
C THR A 96 -8.89 10.41 6.49
N GLY A 97 -10.19 10.28 6.79
CA GLY A 97 -10.70 9.25 7.71
C GLY A 97 -11.19 8.03 6.93
N ILE A 98 -11.00 6.84 7.50
CA ILE A 98 -11.53 5.56 6.99
C ILE A 98 -12.33 4.91 8.13
N ASP A 99 -13.23 3.97 7.83
CA ASP A 99 -13.77 3.05 8.85
C ASP A 99 -12.88 1.78 8.92
N PRO A 100 -12.05 1.62 9.97
CA PRO A 100 -11.08 0.55 10.07
C PRO A 100 -11.67 -0.76 10.55
N GLU A 101 -10.97 -1.83 10.20
CA GLU A 101 -11.22 -3.17 10.74
C GLU A 101 -10.97 -3.19 12.27
N LYS A 102 -11.70 -4.05 12.99
CA LYS A 102 -11.72 -4.07 14.47
C LYS A 102 -10.34 -4.29 15.07
N ASP A 103 -9.51 -5.13 14.46
CA ASP A 103 -8.15 -5.45 14.90
C ASP A 103 -7.18 -4.28 14.71
N ILE A 104 -7.39 -3.43 13.70
CA ILE A 104 -6.68 -2.15 13.51
C ILE A 104 -7.07 -1.16 14.61
N LYS A 105 -8.37 -0.96 14.86
CA LYS A 105 -8.88 -0.09 15.93
C LYS A 105 -8.32 -0.48 17.31
N GLN A 106 -8.14 -1.78 17.54
CA GLN A 106 -7.60 -2.32 18.80
C GLN A 106 -6.07 -2.27 18.90
N GLY A 107 -5.35 -1.80 17.86
CA GLY A 107 -3.88 -1.77 17.84
C GLY A 107 -3.22 -3.15 17.72
N GLY A 108 -3.97 -4.17 17.31
CA GLY A 108 -3.48 -5.55 17.17
C GLY A 108 -2.42 -5.71 16.08
N LEU A 109 -2.39 -4.79 15.12
CA LEU A 109 -1.44 -4.77 14.00
C LEU A 109 -0.46 -3.60 14.15
N LYS A 110 0.78 -3.74 13.68
CA LYS A 110 1.78 -2.66 13.62
C LYS A 110 1.52 -1.81 12.37
N LYS A 111 1.20 -0.53 12.55
CA LYS A 111 1.13 0.45 11.44
C LYS A 111 2.54 0.71 10.91
N VAL A 112 2.72 0.63 9.60
CA VAL A 112 3.95 0.99 8.87
C VAL A 112 3.61 1.96 7.75
N PHE A 113 4.62 2.56 7.11
CA PHE A 113 4.41 3.58 6.08
C PHE A 113 5.34 3.36 4.89
N VAL A 114 4.81 3.61 3.70
CA VAL A 114 5.53 3.52 2.43
C VAL A 114 5.77 4.92 1.90
N ASN A 115 7.04 5.30 1.72
CA ASN A 115 7.39 6.59 1.14
C ASN A 115 7.00 6.62 -0.33
N ILE A 116 7.44 5.62 -1.08
CA ILE A 116 7.04 5.36 -2.46
C ILE A 116 7.19 3.88 -2.73
N ALA A 117 6.24 3.26 -3.41
CA ALA A 117 6.43 1.95 -4.01
C ALA A 117 5.65 1.85 -5.30
N GLY A 118 6.14 1.11 -6.29
CA GLY A 118 5.44 1.08 -7.56
C GLY A 118 6.16 0.33 -8.66
N TYR A 119 5.46 0.24 -9.79
CA TYR A 119 5.93 -0.40 -11.00
C TYR A 119 5.94 0.58 -12.14
N LEU A 120 7.03 0.58 -12.90
CA LEU A 120 7.07 1.12 -14.26
C LEU A 120 6.98 -0.08 -15.20
N ILE A 121 5.89 -0.14 -15.97
CA ILE A 121 5.65 -1.21 -16.95
C ILE A 121 5.75 -0.61 -18.36
N GLU A 122 6.76 -1.04 -19.09
CA GLU A 122 7.06 -0.56 -20.44
C GLU A 122 7.01 -1.71 -21.44
N ASN A 123 6.37 -1.46 -22.59
CA ASN A 123 6.47 -2.37 -23.72
C ASN A 123 7.61 -1.88 -24.63
N ILE A 124 8.68 -2.67 -24.71
CA ILE A 124 9.85 -2.37 -25.54
C ILE A 124 9.96 -3.46 -26.60
N LYS A 125 9.70 -3.10 -27.86
CA LYS A 125 9.58 -4.01 -28.99
C LYS A 125 8.50 -5.08 -28.74
N ASN A 126 8.91 -6.30 -28.41
CA ASN A 126 8.04 -7.46 -28.18
C ASN A 126 8.16 -7.98 -26.72
N HIS A 127 8.77 -7.20 -25.82
CA HIS A 127 8.99 -7.60 -24.42
C HIS A 127 8.34 -6.60 -23.47
N ILE A 128 7.82 -7.12 -22.35
CA ILE A 128 7.34 -6.32 -21.24
C ILE A 128 8.49 -6.17 -20.24
N HIS A 129 8.93 -4.94 -20.02
CA HIS A 129 9.88 -4.57 -19.00
C HIS A 129 9.13 -4.06 -17.78
N ILE A 130 9.43 -4.63 -16.61
CA ILE A 130 8.83 -4.23 -15.34
C ILE A 130 9.97 -3.80 -14.41
N THR A 131 9.97 -2.53 -14.03
CA THR A 131 10.86 -2.01 -13.00
C THR A 131 10.07 -1.75 -11.73
N TYR A 132 10.52 -2.37 -10.63
CA TYR A 132 9.96 -2.14 -9.31
C TYR A 132 10.86 -1.19 -8.52
N ILE A 133 10.24 -0.21 -7.86
CA ILE A 133 10.93 0.75 -6.98
C ILE A 133 10.17 0.76 -5.66
N GLU A 134 10.89 0.68 -4.53
CA GLU A 134 10.30 0.85 -3.20
C GLU A 134 11.21 1.60 -2.24
N SER A 135 10.58 2.34 -1.33
CA SER A 135 11.16 2.94 -0.15
C SER A 135 10.13 2.87 0.97
N ILE A 136 10.45 2.11 2.01
CA ILE A 136 9.57 1.85 3.14
C ILE A 136 10.20 2.43 4.40
N ASN A 137 9.40 3.11 5.21
CA ASN A 137 9.81 3.49 6.55
C ASN A 137 9.32 2.43 7.55
N GLU A 138 10.21 1.49 7.86
CA GLU A 138 10.02 0.57 8.97
C GLU A 138 10.53 1.22 10.25
N HIS A 139 9.67 1.99 10.94
CA HIS A 139 9.99 2.37 12.32
C HIS A 139 9.95 1.11 13.20
N ASP A 140 11.10 0.47 13.37
CA ASP A 140 11.33 -0.46 14.45
C ASP A 140 11.41 0.33 15.76
N SER A 141 10.41 0.08 16.61
CA SER A 141 10.54 0.41 18.02
C SER A 141 11.56 -0.58 18.59
N THR A 142 12.82 -0.17 18.67
CA THR A 142 13.73 -0.69 19.71
C THR A 142 13.24 -0.24 21.07
#